data_AF-A0A9E4GCY5-F1
#
_entry.id   AF-A0A9E4GCY5-F1
#
_cell.length_a   1.000
_cell.length_b   1.000
_cell.length_c   1.000
_cell.angle_alpha   90.00
_cell.angle_beta   90.00
_cell.angle_gamma   90.00
#
_symmetry.space_group_name_H-M   'P 1'
#
loop_
_entity.id
_entity.type
_entity.pdbx_description
1 polymer ?
#
loop_
_entity_poly.entity_id
_entity_poly.type
_entity_poly.pdbx_seq_one_letter_code
_entity_poly.pdbx_strand_id
1 'polypeptide(L)'
;MLWGGLQDTAKITILVSIAIFPVIINTYSGIKDVRGSLLEIGRAFGASERQIFFRITLPSAVPFVMTGIRLAVGLGIIGMIVAEFFTAINGLGGLIVNYANVFQTAKVFVPIIVLGLMGVGLTELVQYIERRLSRWRILERARME
;
A
#
# COMPACT_ATOMS: atom_id res chain seq x y z
N MET A 1 3.39 26.10 -21.82
CA MET A 1 2.63 24.94 -21.29
C MET A 1 3.55 24.05 -20.47
N LEU A 2 4.37 24.73 -19.64
CA LEU A 2 5.70 24.37 -19.16
C LEU A 2 5.74 24.80 -17.69
N TRP A 3 4.98 24.10 -16.87
CA TRP A 3 4.96 24.27 -15.42
C TRP A 3 4.64 22.87 -14.87
N GLY A 4 5.42 22.38 -13.90
CA GLY A 4 5.57 20.96 -13.54
C GLY A 4 4.30 20.14 -13.22
N GLY A 5 3.11 20.74 -13.27
CA GLY A 5 1.84 20.10 -12.97
C GLY A 5 1.48 18.90 -13.84
N LEU A 6 1.65 18.94 -15.18
CA LEU A 6 1.21 17.83 -16.05
C LEU A 6 2.02 16.54 -15.84
N GLN A 7 3.35 16.66 -15.69
CA GLN A 7 4.24 15.51 -15.52
C GLN A 7 4.13 14.90 -14.12
N ASP A 8 4.07 15.73 -13.09
CA ASP A 8 3.86 15.24 -11.71
C ASP A 8 2.46 14.64 -11.54
N THR A 9 1.43 15.24 -12.16
CA THR A 9 0.08 14.67 -12.19
C THR A 9 0.05 13.34 -12.93
N ALA A 10 0.79 13.19 -14.05
CA ALA A 10 0.88 11.93 -14.77
C ALA A 10 1.50 10.81 -13.92
N LYS A 11 2.60 11.11 -13.20
CA LYS A 11 3.22 10.16 -12.25
C LYS A 11 2.23 9.74 -11.17
N ILE A 12 1.58 10.71 -10.53
CA ILE A 12 0.61 10.45 -9.45
C ILE A 12 -0.55 9.59 -9.99
N THR A 13 -1.05 9.89 -11.20
CA THR A 13 -2.14 9.12 -11.81
C THR A 13 -1.75 7.67 -12.06
N ILE A 14 -0.53 7.42 -12.57
CA ILE A 14 0.00 6.06 -12.74
C ILE A 14 0.12 5.35 -11.39
N LEU A 15 0.65 6.03 -10.37
CA LEU A 15 0.80 5.47 -9.02
C LEU A 15 -0.55 5.10 -8.39
N VAL A 16 -1.53 6.00 -8.48
CA VAL A 16 -2.89 5.75 -8.01
C VAL A 16 -3.51 4.57 -8.76
N SER A 17 -3.31 4.49 -10.07
CA SER A 17 -3.83 3.39 -10.90
C SER A 17 -3.23 2.03 -10.52
N ILE A 18 -1.94 1.98 -10.17
CA ILE A 18 -1.28 0.75 -9.70
C ILE A 18 -1.75 0.40 -8.28
N ALA A 19 -1.91 1.40 -7.42
CA ALA A 19 -2.29 1.23 -6.01
C ALA A 19 -3.74 0.79 -5.82
N ILE A 20 -4.66 1.20 -6.70
CA ILE A 20 -6.10 1.00 -6.49
C ILE A 20 -6.51 -0.47 -6.55
N PHE A 21 -5.93 -1.25 -7.45
CA PHE A 21 -6.26 -2.66 -7.64
C PHE A 21 -5.97 -3.54 -6.41
N PRO A 22 -4.74 -3.57 -5.86
CA PRO A 22 -4.45 -4.38 -4.68
C PRO A 22 -5.28 -3.94 -3.47
N VAL A 23 -5.55 -2.64 -3.31
CA VAL A 23 -6.41 -2.14 -2.22
C VAL A 23 -7.84 -2.65 -2.38
N ILE A 24 -8.45 -2.51 -3.57
CA ILE A 24 -9.82 -2.99 -3.82
C ILE A 24 -9.91 -4.49 -3.63
N ILE A 25 -9.01 -5.26 -4.23
CA ILE A 25 -9.04 -6.73 -4.19
C ILE A 25 -8.91 -7.21 -2.74
N ASN A 26 -7.94 -6.69 -1.98
CA ASN A 26 -7.77 -7.12 -0.59
C ASN A 26 -8.93 -6.67 0.30
N THR A 27 -9.48 -5.47 0.07
CA THR A 27 -10.67 -5.00 0.79
C THR A 27 -11.85 -5.93 0.54
N TYR A 28 -12.11 -6.29 -0.72
CA TYR A 28 -13.17 -7.22 -1.09
C TYR A 28 -12.97 -8.60 -0.46
N SER A 29 -11.74 -9.13 -0.52
CA SER A 29 -11.39 -10.38 0.16
C SER A 29 -11.63 -10.32 1.66
N GLY A 30 -11.28 -9.21 2.32
CA GLY A 30 -11.50 -9.03 3.76
C GLY A 30 -12.97 -8.95 4.15
N ILE A 31 -13.81 -8.35 3.31
CA ILE A 31 -15.27 -8.32 3.51
C ILE A 31 -15.86 -9.72 3.33
N LYS A 32 -15.39 -10.48 2.34
CA LYS A 32 -15.87 -11.85 2.07
C LYS A 32 -15.40 -12.87 3.11
N ASP A 33 -14.26 -12.63 3.76
CA ASP A 33 -13.70 -13.49 4.81
C ASP A 33 -14.48 -13.39 6.15
N VAL A 34 -15.39 -12.42 6.29
CA VAL A 34 -16.23 -12.30 7.48
C VAL A 34 -17.06 -13.58 7.65
N ARG A 35 -16.82 -14.29 8.77
CA ARG A 35 -17.52 -15.53 9.09
C ARG A 35 -19.02 -15.31 9.12
N GLY A 36 -19.76 -16.11 8.35
CA GLY A 36 -21.23 -16.07 8.31
C GLY A 36 -21.88 -16.18 9.70
N SER A 37 -21.27 -16.98 10.60
CA SER A 37 -21.74 -17.11 11.98
C SER A 37 -21.74 -15.79 12.77
N LEU A 38 -20.78 -14.90 12.52
CA LEU A 38 -20.71 -13.61 13.20
C LEU A 38 -21.83 -12.66 12.74
N LEU A 39 -22.21 -12.77 11.46
CA LEU A 39 -23.33 -12.05 10.86
C LEU A 39 -24.68 -12.61 11.36
N GLU A 40 -24.81 -13.94 11.44
CA GLU A 40 -26.01 -14.61 11.98
C GLU A 40 -26.26 -14.24 13.45
N ILE A 41 -25.21 -14.24 14.28
CA ILE A 41 -25.29 -13.79 15.68
C ILE A 41 -25.75 -12.32 15.73
N GLY A 42 -25.14 -11.43 14.94
CA GLY A 42 -25.55 -10.03 14.89
C GLY A 42 -27.04 -9.86 14.56
N ARG A 43 -27.54 -10.60 13.56
CA ARG A 43 -28.95 -10.61 13.17
C ARG A 43 -29.87 -11.18 14.25
N ALA A 44 -29.47 -12.27 14.91
CA ALA A 44 -30.24 -12.89 16.00
C ALA A 44 -30.41 -11.94 17.21
N PHE A 45 -29.43 -11.06 17.44
CA PHE A 45 -29.50 -10.00 18.47
C PHE A 45 -30.20 -8.72 18.00
N GLY A 46 -30.81 -8.71 16.80
CA GLY A 46 -31.56 -7.56 16.27
C GLY A 46 -30.69 -6.41 15.75
N ALA A 47 -29.42 -6.66 15.41
CA ALA A 47 -28.58 -5.63 14.82
C ALA A 47 -29.08 -5.24 13.42
N SER A 48 -29.22 -3.94 13.20
CA SER A 48 -29.49 -3.37 11.87
C SER A 48 -28.32 -3.58 10.91
N GLU A 49 -28.58 -3.60 9.60
CA GLU A 49 -27.54 -3.74 8.55
C GLU A 49 -26.41 -2.71 8.70
N ARG A 50 -26.73 -1.48 9.16
CA ARG A 50 -25.72 -0.45 9.43
C ARG A 50 -24.84 -0.82 10.63
N GLN A 51 -25.41 -1.39 11.69
CA GLN A 51 -24.64 -1.86 12.85
C GLN A 51 -23.76 -3.06 12.47
N ILE A 52 -24.28 -3.99 11.67
CA ILE A 52 -23.51 -5.12 11.14
C ILE A 52 -22.31 -4.62 10.35
N PHE A 53 -22.51 -3.67 9.42
CA PHE A 53 -21.42 -3.12 8.63
C PHE A 53 -20.35 -2.44 9.49
N PHE A 54 -20.72 -1.48 10.35
CA PHE A 54 -19.74 -0.69 11.10
C PHE A 54 -19.12 -1.41 12.30
N ARG A 55 -19.82 -2.38 12.91
CA ARG A 55 -19.33 -3.08 14.12
C ARG A 55 -18.76 -4.47 13.86
N ILE A 56 -19.11 -5.12 12.74
CA ILE A 56 -18.69 -6.50 12.45
C ILE A 56 -17.83 -6.51 11.19
N THR A 57 -18.39 -6.08 10.06
CA THR A 57 -17.73 -6.21 8.75
C THR A 57 -16.51 -5.30 8.62
N LEU A 58 -16.66 -4.00 8.92
CA LEU A 58 -15.61 -3.00 8.76
C LEU A 58 -14.38 -3.32 9.64
N PRO A 59 -14.52 -3.58 10.96
CA PRO A 59 -13.36 -3.93 11.80
C PRO A 59 -12.65 -5.21 11.35
N SER A 60 -13.41 -6.20 10.87
CA SER A 60 -12.85 -7.46 10.36
C SER A 60 -12.08 -7.28 9.04
N ALA A 61 -12.51 -6.33 8.20
CA ALA A 61 -11.85 -6.02 6.93
C ALA A 61 -10.60 -5.12 7.08
N VAL A 62 -10.49 -4.32 8.15
CA VAL A 62 -9.35 -3.38 8.38
C VAL A 62 -7.97 -4.03 8.15
N PRO A 63 -7.64 -5.22 8.70
CA PRO A 63 -6.34 -5.84 8.47
C PRO A 63 -6.09 -6.16 7.00
N PHE A 64 -7.12 -6.58 6.27
CA PHE A 64 -7.02 -6.88 4.84
C PHE A 64 -6.84 -5.61 4.02
N VAL A 65 -7.56 -4.53 4.35
CA VAL A 65 -7.35 -3.21 3.74
C VAL A 65 -5.89 -2.78 3.93
N MET A 66 -5.34 -2.95 5.12
CA MET A 66 -3.94 -2.62 5.42
C MET A 66 -2.95 -3.47 4.61
N THR A 67 -3.20 -4.77 4.44
CA THR A 67 -2.42 -5.62 3.52
C THR A 67 -2.46 -5.09 2.09
N GLY A 68 -3.64 -4.68 1.62
CA GLY A 68 -3.81 -4.06 0.30
C GLY A 68 -2.99 -2.78 0.15
N ILE A 69 -3.02 -1.91 1.17
CA ILE A 69 -2.21 -0.68 1.22
C ILE A 69 -0.71 -1.00 1.20
N ARG A 70 -0.27 -2.01 1.96
CA ARG A 70 1.14 -2.45 1.97
C ARG A 70 1.62 -2.88 0.59
N LEU A 71 0.83 -3.69 -0.12
CA LEU A 71 1.11 -4.10 -1.49
C LEU A 71 1.14 -2.90 -2.43
N ALA A 72 0.19 -1.99 -2.29
CA ALA A 72 0.13 -0.76 -3.08
C ALA A 72 1.36 0.13 -2.89
N VAL A 73 1.88 0.26 -1.66
CA VAL A 73 3.09 1.03 -1.38
C VAL A 73 4.32 0.41 -2.03
N GLY A 74 4.48 -0.92 -1.92
CA GLY A 74 5.58 -1.64 -2.58
C GLY A 74 5.56 -1.47 -4.10
N LEU A 75 4.39 -1.66 -4.73
CA LEU A 75 4.22 -1.47 -6.17
C LEU A 75 4.35 0.00 -6.59
N GLY A 76 3.92 0.93 -5.74
CA GLY A 76 4.05 2.37 -5.97
C GLY A 76 5.50 2.83 -6.01
N ILE A 77 6.36 2.33 -5.13
CA ILE A 77 7.80 2.64 -5.17
C ILE A 77 8.41 2.18 -6.50
N ILE A 78 8.12 0.95 -6.92
CA ILE A 78 8.59 0.41 -8.20
C ILE A 78 8.06 1.26 -9.36
N GLY A 79 6.76 1.56 -9.37
CA GLY A 79 6.11 2.37 -10.40
C GLY A 79 6.68 3.79 -10.48
N MET A 80 7.02 4.39 -9.35
CA MET A 80 7.62 5.72 -9.27
C MET A 80 9.02 5.70 -9.90
N ILE A 81 9.85 4.74 -9.53
CA ILE A 81 11.20 4.58 -10.08
C ILE A 81 11.12 4.39 -11.60
N VAL A 82 10.25 3.51 -12.08
CA VAL A 82 10.06 3.29 -13.52
C VAL A 82 9.61 4.59 -14.21
N ALA A 83 8.65 5.32 -13.64
CA ALA A 83 8.19 6.59 -14.22
C ALA A 83 9.33 7.63 -14.29
N GLU A 84 10.19 7.71 -13.27
CA GLU A 84 11.35 8.62 -13.29
C GLU A 84 12.39 8.24 -14.34
N PHE A 85 12.60 6.95 -14.60
CA PHE A 85 13.53 6.49 -15.64
C PHE A 85 13.10 6.94 -17.04
N PHE A 86 11.81 6.83 -17.38
CA PHE A 86 11.32 7.17 -18.72
C PHE A 86 11.11 8.67 -18.94
N THR A 87 10.87 9.44 -17.88
CA THR A 87 10.58 10.87 -17.98
C THR A 87 11.83 11.76 -17.89
N ALA A 88 13.00 11.22 -17.56
CA ALA A 88 14.26 11.95 -17.40
C ALA A 88 14.17 13.18 -16.47
N ILE A 89 13.31 13.08 -15.45
CA ILE A 89 13.06 14.17 -14.49
C ILE A 89 14.13 14.18 -13.38
N ASN A 90 14.31 15.33 -12.73
CA ASN A 90 15.09 15.50 -11.50
C ASN A 90 14.53 14.62 -10.36
N GLY A 91 15.01 13.38 -10.29
CA GLY A 91 14.63 12.39 -9.26
C GLY A 91 15.73 11.34 -9.09
N LEU A 92 15.58 10.47 -8.09
CA LEU A 92 16.60 9.44 -7.81
C LEU A 92 16.72 8.44 -8.97
N GLY A 93 15.62 8.10 -9.64
CA GLY A 93 15.64 7.29 -10.86
C GLY A 93 16.32 7.99 -12.03
N GLY A 94 16.09 9.30 -12.19
CA GLY A 94 16.76 10.11 -13.19
C GLY A 94 18.27 10.22 -12.95
N LEU A 95 18.71 10.33 -11.69
CA LEU A 95 20.13 10.32 -11.32
C LEU A 95 20.81 9.00 -11.69
N ILE A 96 20.13 7.86 -11.52
CA ILE A 96 20.65 6.55 -11.96
C ILE A 96 20.92 6.57 -13.46
N VAL A 97 19.93 7.00 -14.27
CA VAL A 97 20.07 7.06 -15.73
C VAL A 97 21.18 8.03 -16.13
N ASN A 98 21.26 9.20 -15.51
CA ASN A 98 22.29 10.19 -15.80
C ASN A 98 23.69 9.67 -15.50
N TYR A 99 23.93 9.10 -14.31
CA TYR A 99 25.24 8.54 -13.95
C TYR A 99 25.61 7.31 -14.79
N ALA A 100 24.62 6.51 -15.18
CA ALA A 100 24.82 5.37 -16.09
C ALA A 100 25.26 5.85 -17.48
N ASN A 101 24.62 6.89 -18.03
CA ASN A 101 24.95 7.45 -19.34
C ASN A 101 26.36 8.05 -19.40
N VAL A 102 26.86 8.64 -18.31
CA VAL A 102 28.24 9.17 -18.22
C VAL A 102 29.27 8.14 -17.74
N PHE A 103 28.91 6.85 -17.68
CA PHE A 103 29.76 5.75 -17.24
C PHE A 103 30.36 5.94 -15.82
N GLN A 104 29.70 6.71 -14.96
CA GLN A 104 30.11 6.92 -13.57
C GLN A 104 29.44 5.90 -12.65
N THR A 105 29.73 4.60 -12.87
CA THR A 105 29.09 3.49 -12.16
C THR A 105 29.23 3.58 -10.64
N ALA A 106 30.35 4.10 -10.15
CA ALA A 106 30.52 4.35 -8.71
C ALA A 106 29.44 5.29 -8.13
N LYS A 107 29.01 6.31 -8.89
CA LYS A 107 27.97 7.25 -8.47
C LYS A 107 26.56 6.70 -8.65
N VAL A 108 26.36 5.70 -9.52
CA VAL A 108 25.06 5.01 -9.70
C VAL A 108 24.60 4.31 -8.42
N PHE A 109 25.54 3.79 -7.61
CA PHE A 109 25.20 3.09 -6.37
C PHE A 109 24.57 4.00 -5.30
N VAL A 110 24.90 5.30 -5.31
CA VAL A 110 24.37 6.26 -4.31
C VAL A 110 22.84 6.33 -4.35
N PRO A 111 22.18 6.71 -5.47
CA PRO A 111 20.72 6.75 -5.53
C PRO A 111 20.08 5.36 -5.38
N ILE A 112 20.74 4.27 -5.78
CA ILE A 112 20.23 2.90 -5.57
C ILE A 112 20.12 2.57 -4.07
N ILE A 113 21.17 2.85 -3.30
CA ILE A 113 21.15 2.62 -1.84
C ILE A 113 20.10 3.48 -1.17
N VAL A 114 20.00 4.76 -1.55
CA VAL A 114 18.99 5.69 -1.01
C VAL A 114 17.58 5.18 -1.30
N LEU A 115 17.29 4.76 -2.54
CA LEU A 115 16.00 4.18 -2.91
C LEU A 115 15.69 2.91 -2.13
N GLY A 116 16.69 2.04 -1.95
CA GLY A 116 16.55 0.82 -1.14
C GLY A 116 16.17 1.13 0.30
N LEU A 117 16.88 2.07 0.95
CA LEU A 117 16.58 2.51 2.31
C LEU A 117 15.21 3.17 2.43
N MET A 118 14.84 4.02 1.47
CA MET A 118 13.50 4.62 1.42
C MET A 118 12.41 3.57 1.27
N GLY A 119 12.61 2.59 0.39
CA GLY A 119 11.65 1.50 0.17
C GLY A 119 11.46 0.63 1.40
N VAL A 120 12.55 0.24 2.07
CA VAL A 120 12.50 -0.47 3.36
C VAL A 120 11.82 0.39 4.41
N GLY A 121 12.19 1.67 4.56
CA GLY A 121 11.60 2.57 5.54
C GLY A 121 10.09 2.76 5.37
N LEU A 122 9.62 2.98 4.15
CA LEU A 122 8.19 3.09 3.84
C LEU A 122 7.44 1.79 4.10
N THR A 123 8.04 0.66 3.70
CA THR A 123 7.42 -0.66 3.92
C THR A 123 7.29 -0.94 5.42
N GLU A 124 8.36 -0.75 6.20
CA GLU A 124 8.36 -0.94 7.65
C GLU A 124 7.39 0.01 8.36
N LEU A 125 7.30 1.26 7.93
CA LEU A 125 6.32 2.21 8.46
C LEU A 125 4.88 1.70 8.27
N VAL A 126 4.55 1.20 7.08
CA VAL A 126 3.23 0.63 6.80
C VAL A 126 3.00 -0.64 7.62
N GLN A 127 4.01 -1.52 7.76
CA GLN A 127 3.91 -2.70 8.61
C GLN A 127 3.63 -2.32 10.06
N TYR A 128 4.30 -1.28 10.56
CA TYR A 128 4.14 -0.80 11.93
C TYR A 128 2.72 -0.27 12.16
N ILE A 129 2.19 0.52 11.22
CA ILE A 129 0.80 1.02 11.27
C ILE A 129 -0.19 -0.16 11.24
N GLU A 130 0.02 -1.14 10.36
CA GLU A 130 -0.83 -2.34 10.29
C GLU A 130 -0.83 -3.11 11.60
N ARG A 131 0.35 -3.36 12.20
CA ARG A 131 0.47 -4.03 13.50
C ARG A 131 -0.22 -3.25 14.60
N ARG A 132 -0.22 -1.92 14.55
CA ARG A 132 -0.93 -1.07 15.53
C ARG A 132 -2.44 -1.14 15.35
N LEU A 133 -2.94 -1.15 14.12
CA LEU A 133 -4.36 -1.20 13.79
C LEU A 133 -4.97 -2.59 13.84
N SER A 134 -4.17 -3.66 13.87
CA SER A 134 -4.65 -5.06 13.89
C SER A 134 -4.44 -5.79 15.22
N ARG A 135 -4.04 -5.07 16.28
CA ARG A 135 -3.70 -5.66 17.60
C ARG A 135 -4.78 -6.58 18.18
N TRP A 136 -6.05 -6.28 17.92
CA TRP A 136 -7.20 -7.06 18.38
C TRP A 136 -7.23 -8.50 17.81
N ARG A 137 -6.68 -8.75 16.62
CA ARG A 137 -6.70 -10.09 15.98
C ARG A 137 -5.62 -11.03 16.53
N ILE A 138 -4.53 -10.50 17.09
CA ILE A 138 -3.48 -11.31 17.73
C ILE A 138 -4.05 -12.00 18.98
N LEU A 139 -4.98 -11.35 19.67
CA LEU A 139 -5.64 -11.91 20.85
C LEU A 139 -6.60 -13.07 20.52
N GLU A 140 -7.23 -13.08 19.34
CA GLU A 140 -8.14 -14.17 18.94
C GLU A 140 -7.39 -15.44 18.54
N ARG A 141 -6.22 -15.34 17.89
CA ARG A 141 -5.39 -16.52 17.58
C ARG A 141 -4.78 -17.14 18.82
N ALA A 142 -4.32 -16.33 19.77
CA ALA A 142 -3.74 -16.80 21.03
C ALA A 142 -4.78 -17.41 22.01
N ARG A 143 -6.09 -17.24 21.76
CA ARG A 143 -7.16 -17.86 22.56
C ARG A 143 -7.67 -19.18 21.95
N MET A 144 -7.26 -19.49 20.73
CA MET A 144 -7.63 -20.71 20.01
C MET A 144 -6.52 -21.78 20.06
N GLU A 145 -5.36 -21.45 20.61
CA GLU A 145 -4.29 -22.36 21.04
C GLU A 145 -4.41 -22.60 22.56
#